data_AF-A0A1X2HRG6-F1
#
_entry.id   AF-A0A1X2HRG6-F1
#
_cell.length_a   1.000
_cell.length_b   1.000
_cell.length_c   1.000
_cell.angle_alpha   90.00
_cell.angle_beta   90.00
_cell.angle_gamma   90.00
#
_symmetry.space_group_name_H-M   'P 1'
#
loop_
_entity.id
_entity.type
_entity.pdbx_description
1 polymer ?
#
loop_
_entity_poly.entity_id
_entity_poly.type
_entity_poly.pdbx_seq_one_letter_code
_entity_poly.pdbx_strand_id
1 'polypeptide(L)'
;MDKRVKKLSRKRGLDLEGFRQQVAGVTPGKNIEFWQDIARVFPNRTLFQIVRHVQRAYAPRQAYGVDWTPEMDAELRKLVTMHGSKYTVIGKHLDVSTQACRDRYRHLKTLDDLKVATATTTNSTGTANTTASTTTNPTLNASTKWTETDTEKLLDSVRKRIAKSPKNISWQDISKDFGG
;
A
#
# COMPACT_ATOMS: atom_id res chain seq x y z
N MET A 1 8.57 -11.27 -13.18
CA MET A 1 8.25 -10.27 -14.21
C MET A 1 9.44 -9.39 -14.57
N ASP A 2 10.13 -8.82 -13.57
CA ASP A 2 11.21 -7.85 -13.75
C ASP A 2 12.40 -8.30 -14.62
N LYS A 3 12.90 -9.54 -14.40
CA LYS A 3 13.95 -10.15 -15.24
C LYS A 3 13.56 -10.25 -16.73
N ARG A 4 12.27 -10.49 -17.02
CA ARG A 4 11.78 -10.68 -18.39
C ARG A 4 11.53 -9.34 -19.07
N VAL A 5 11.01 -8.36 -18.35
CA VAL A 5 10.91 -6.97 -18.83
C VAL A 5 12.29 -6.45 -19.24
N LYS A 6 13.31 -6.63 -18.38
CA LYS A 6 14.71 -6.28 -18.71
C LYS A 6 15.26 -7.06 -19.90
N LYS A 7 14.85 -8.32 -20.11
CA LYS A 7 15.24 -9.12 -21.28
C LYS A 7 14.55 -8.66 -22.57
N LEU A 8 13.27 -8.29 -22.49
CA LEU A 8 12.47 -7.80 -23.61
C LEU A 8 12.93 -6.41 -24.06
N SER A 9 13.23 -5.54 -23.09
CA SER A 9 13.81 -4.21 -23.31
C SER A 9 15.12 -4.33 -24.10
N ARG A 10 16.05 -5.18 -23.62
CA ARG A 10 17.32 -5.46 -24.31
C ARG A 10 17.14 -6.04 -25.71
N LYS A 11 16.19 -6.96 -25.90
CA LYS A 11 15.90 -7.55 -27.22
C LYS A 11 15.37 -6.54 -28.23
N ARG A 12 14.66 -5.50 -27.77
CA ARG A 12 14.09 -4.43 -28.61
C ARG A 12 14.99 -3.19 -28.71
N GLY A 13 16.21 -3.24 -28.18
CA GLY A 13 17.14 -2.09 -28.17
C GLY A 13 16.67 -0.93 -27.29
N LEU A 14 15.71 -1.15 -26.39
CA LEU A 14 15.18 -0.13 -25.49
C LEU A 14 15.99 -0.13 -24.20
N ASP A 15 16.44 1.04 -23.79
CA ASP A 15 16.93 1.28 -22.43
C ASP A 15 15.75 1.30 -21.43
N LEU A 16 16.05 1.36 -20.13
CA LEU A 16 15.02 1.31 -19.10
C LEU A 16 14.07 2.51 -19.23
N GLU A 17 14.58 3.69 -19.60
CA GLU A 17 13.78 4.90 -19.71
C GLU A 17 12.87 4.88 -20.95
N GLY A 18 13.38 4.45 -22.10
CA GLY A 18 12.58 4.21 -23.30
C GLY A 18 11.50 3.14 -23.06
N PHE A 19 11.79 2.09 -22.30
CA PHE A 19 10.77 1.12 -21.88
C PHE A 19 9.68 1.77 -21.01
N ARG A 20 10.05 2.66 -20.08
CA ARG A 20 9.09 3.38 -19.23
C ARG A 20 8.20 4.30 -20.05
N GLN A 21 8.75 5.03 -21.02
CA GLN A 21 7.97 5.86 -21.94
C GLN A 21 6.98 5.01 -22.76
N GLN A 22 7.43 3.86 -23.27
CA GLN A 22 6.61 2.90 -24.02
C GLN A 22 5.45 2.33 -23.18
N VAL A 23 5.65 2.17 -21.87
CA VAL A 23 4.65 1.63 -20.94
C VAL A 23 3.70 2.71 -20.41
N ALA A 24 4.20 3.93 -20.17
CA ALA A 24 3.45 5.03 -19.58
C ALA A 24 2.46 5.71 -20.55
N GLY A 25 2.80 5.78 -21.84
CA GLY A 25 2.01 6.50 -22.85
C GLY A 25 1.03 5.66 -23.66
N VAL A 26 1.06 4.33 -23.54
CA VAL A 26 0.40 3.43 -24.47
C VAL A 26 -0.87 2.84 -23.88
N THR A 27 -2.02 3.21 -24.45
CA THR A 27 -3.24 2.41 -24.35
C THR A 27 -2.94 1.03 -24.98
N PRO A 28 -3.28 -0.09 -24.33
CA PRO A 28 -2.86 -1.43 -24.78
C PRO A 28 -3.18 -1.72 -26.27
N GLY A 29 -4.19 -1.08 -26.84
CA GLY A 29 -4.56 -1.19 -28.26
C GLY A 29 -3.52 -0.66 -29.26
N LYS A 30 -2.64 0.28 -28.90
CA LYS A 30 -1.64 0.84 -29.83
C LYS A 30 -0.35 0.00 -29.95
N ASN A 31 -0.15 -1.00 -29.08
CA ASN A 31 1.06 -1.82 -29.08
C ASN A 31 0.77 -3.27 -28.63
N ILE A 32 -0.27 -3.87 -29.22
CA ILE A 32 -0.77 -5.20 -28.82
C ILE A 32 0.32 -6.28 -28.91
N GLU A 33 1.14 -6.28 -29.96
CA GLU A 33 2.19 -7.29 -30.15
C GLU A 33 3.24 -7.25 -29.02
N PHE A 34 3.61 -6.06 -28.57
CA PHE A 34 4.48 -5.89 -27.41
C PHE A 34 3.87 -6.47 -26.14
N TRP A 35 2.59 -6.20 -25.90
CA TRP A 35 1.90 -6.72 -24.72
C TRP A 35 1.67 -8.23 -24.79
N GLN A 36 1.42 -8.79 -25.98
CA GLN A 36 1.33 -10.22 -26.22
C GLN A 36 2.66 -10.94 -25.95
N ASP A 37 3.79 -10.38 -26.38
CA ASP A 37 5.12 -10.92 -26.09
C ASP A 37 5.40 -11.05 -24.58
N ILE A 38 4.92 -10.07 -23.80
CA ILE A 38 5.01 -10.10 -22.33
C ILE A 38 4.01 -11.13 -21.78
N ALA A 39 2.81 -11.24 -22.35
CA ALA A 39 1.75 -12.12 -21.88
C ALA A 39 1.99 -13.61 -22.15
N ARG A 40 2.78 -13.98 -23.16
CA ARG A 40 3.08 -15.40 -23.51
C ARG A 40 3.56 -16.25 -22.33
N VAL A 41 4.22 -15.65 -21.35
CA VAL A 41 4.75 -16.35 -20.16
C VAL A 41 3.77 -16.40 -18.99
N PHE A 42 2.58 -15.82 -19.12
CA PHE A 42 1.54 -15.79 -18.10
C PHE A 42 0.20 -16.31 -18.65
N PRO A 43 0.10 -17.62 -18.95
CA PRO A 43 -1.12 -18.19 -19.55
C PRO A 43 -2.37 -18.02 -18.68
N ASN A 44 -2.20 -17.91 -17.36
CA ASN A 44 -3.29 -17.77 -16.38
C ASN A 44 -3.60 -16.31 -16.00
N ARG A 45 -3.12 -15.33 -16.77
CA ARG A 45 -3.37 -13.90 -16.53
C ARG A 45 -3.85 -13.24 -17.80
N THR A 46 -4.89 -12.44 -17.68
CA THR A 46 -5.41 -11.68 -18.82
C THR A 46 -4.41 -10.61 -19.25
N LEU A 47 -4.39 -10.26 -20.54
CA LEU A 47 -3.56 -9.18 -21.08
C LEU A 47 -3.76 -7.88 -20.29
N PHE A 48 -5.00 -7.57 -19.91
CA PHE A 48 -5.36 -6.41 -19.12
C PHE A 48 -4.67 -6.38 -17.74
N GLN A 49 -4.67 -7.51 -17.01
CA GLN A 49 -3.99 -7.62 -15.71
C GLN A 49 -2.48 -7.41 -15.84
N ILE A 50 -1.89 -7.96 -16.90
CA ILE A 50 -0.45 -7.87 -17.18
C ILE A 50 -0.07 -6.43 -17.51
N VAL A 51 -0.80 -5.78 -18.42
CA VAL A 51 -0.62 -4.37 -18.79
C VAL A 51 -0.69 -3.49 -17.54
N ARG A 52 -1.76 -3.64 -16.74
CA ARG A 52 -1.93 -2.86 -15.52
C ARG A 52 -0.79 -3.09 -14.52
N HIS A 53 -0.34 -4.34 -14.35
CA HIS A 53 0.78 -4.63 -13.45
C HIS A 53 2.08 -3.97 -13.93
N VAL A 54 2.41 -4.07 -15.22
CA VAL A 54 3.62 -3.48 -15.81
C VAL A 54 3.56 -1.96 -15.74
N GLN A 55 2.43 -1.34 -16.09
CA GLN A 55 2.25 0.10 -15.96
C GLN A 55 2.50 0.58 -14.54
N ARG A 56 1.98 -0.13 -13.54
CA ARG A 56 2.21 0.16 -12.13
C ARG A 56 3.68 -0.03 -11.72
N ALA A 57 4.30 -1.13 -12.14
CA ALA A 57 5.68 -1.45 -11.76
C ALA A 57 6.72 -0.49 -12.36
N TYR A 58 6.44 0.07 -13.55
CA TYR A 58 7.40 0.88 -14.32
C TYR A 58 6.98 2.33 -14.53
N ALA A 59 5.86 2.78 -13.96
CA ALA A 59 5.50 4.19 -13.98
C ALA A 59 6.68 5.06 -13.46
N PRO A 60 6.84 6.29 -13.97
CA PRO A 60 7.78 7.25 -13.39
C PRO A 60 7.58 7.32 -11.88
N ARG A 61 8.65 7.46 -11.10
CA ARG A 61 8.58 7.39 -9.63
C ARG A 61 7.61 8.43 -9.04
N GLN A 62 7.42 9.58 -9.71
CA GLN A 62 6.34 10.55 -9.41
C GLN A 62 4.92 9.97 -9.39
N ALA A 63 4.65 8.85 -10.05
CA ALA A 63 3.35 8.19 -10.02
C ALA A 63 3.11 7.38 -8.72
N TYR A 64 4.15 7.14 -7.91
CA TYR A 64 4.09 6.34 -6.69
C TYR A 64 4.67 7.11 -5.51
N GLY A 65 3.74 7.65 -4.71
CA GLY A 65 4.04 8.25 -3.43
C GLY A 65 4.32 9.74 -3.58
N VAL A 66 3.27 10.53 -3.58
CA VAL A 66 3.43 11.93 -3.17
C VAL A 66 3.68 11.89 -1.67
N ASP A 67 4.76 12.50 -1.21
CA ASP A 67 5.04 12.66 0.20
C ASP A 67 3.99 13.59 0.79
N TRP A 68 3.04 13.01 1.54
CA TRP A 68 1.93 13.78 2.10
C TRP A 68 2.41 14.60 3.28
N THR A 69 2.51 15.90 3.08
CA THR A 69 2.76 16.85 4.16
C THR A 69 1.46 17.23 4.87
N PRO A 70 1.51 17.70 6.13
CA PRO A 70 0.33 18.15 6.86
C PRO A 70 -0.42 19.29 6.16
N GLU A 71 0.29 20.17 5.45
CA GLU A 71 -0.29 21.26 4.68
C GLU A 71 -1.11 20.70 3.51
N MET A 72 -0.57 19.71 2.81
CA MET A 72 -1.24 19.05 1.69
C MET A 72 -2.46 18.24 2.16
N ASP A 73 -2.41 17.64 3.35
CA ASP A 73 -3.57 17.00 3.97
C ASP A 73 -4.67 18.03 4.33
N ALA A 74 -4.29 19.22 4.81
CA ALA A 74 -5.23 20.30 5.09
C ALA A 74 -5.89 20.81 3.81
N GLU A 75 -5.11 21.00 2.74
CA GLU A 75 -5.62 21.42 1.45
C GLU A 75 -6.51 20.35 0.81
N LEU A 76 -6.15 19.06 0.92
CA LEU A 76 -6.98 17.94 0.50
C LEU A 76 -8.34 17.96 1.20
N ARG A 77 -8.37 18.16 2.52
CA ARG A 77 -9.64 18.27 3.28
C ARG A 77 -10.48 19.44 2.77
N LYS A 78 -9.86 20.61 2.57
CA LYS A 78 -10.56 21.81 2.05
C LYS A 78 -11.16 21.55 0.67
N LEU A 79 -10.38 20.96 -0.25
CA LEU A 79 -10.82 20.66 -1.60
C LEU A 79 -11.92 19.58 -1.62
N VAL A 80 -11.88 18.59 -0.74
CA VAL A 80 -12.95 17.59 -0.59
C VAL A 80 -14.23 18.24 -0.03
N THR A 81 -14.13 19.19 0.90
CA THR A 81 -15.30 19.96 1.37
C THR A 81 -15.92 20.79 0.25
N MET A 82 -15.11 21.40 -0.62
CA MET A 82 -15.60 22.25 -1.73
C MET A 82 -16.12 21.45 -2.93
N HIS A 83 -15.45 20.36 -3.33
CA HIS A 83 -15.75 19.62 -4.56
C HIS A 83 -16.37 18.24 -4.32
N GLY A 84 -16.47 17.79 -3.08
CA GLY A 84 -16.97 16.47 -2.70
C GLY A 84 -16.05 15.33 -3.16
N SER A 85 -16.63 14.27 -3.70
CA SER A 85 -15.93 13.07 -4.17
C SER A 85 -15.29 13.19 -5.56
N LYS A 86 -15.17 14.41 -6.11
CA LYS A 86 -14.60 14.70 -7.43
C LYS A 86 -13.06 14.69 -7.40
N TYR A 87 -12.47 13.55 -7.04
CA TYR A 87 -11.01 13.38 -6.89
C TYR A 87 -10.21 13.63 -8.18
N THR A 88 -10.85 13.58 -9.35
CA THR A 88 -10.22 13.95 -10.63
C THR A 88 -9.92 15.43 -10.72
N VAL A 89 -10.78 16.28 -10.17
CA VAL A 89 -10.59 17.73 -10.09
C VAL A 89 -9.59 18.05 -8.98
N ILE A 90 -9.77 17.45 -7.82
CA ILE A 90 -8.91 17.65 -6.65
C ILE A 90 -7.45 17.25 -6.96
N GLY A 91 -7.25 16.12 -7.65
CA GLY A 91 -5.92 15.68 -8.05
C GLY A 91 -5.22 16.67 -8.99
N LYS A 92 -5.96 17.36 -9.86
CA LYS A 92 -5.39 18.42 -10.71
C LYS A 92 -4.96 19.65 -9.91
N HIS A 93 -5.67 19.98 -8.83
CA HIS A 93 -5.30 21.11 -7.97
C HIS A 93 -4.04 20.82 -7.14
N LEU A 94 -3.88 19.59 -6.65
CA LEU A 94 -2.75 19.19 -5.82
C LEU A 94 -1.56 18.62 -6.62
N ASP A 95 -1.68 18.56 -7.95
CA ASP A 95 -0.75 17.84 -8.84
C ASP A 95 -0.47 16.39 -8.40
N VAL A 96 -1.50 15.72 -7.88
CA VAL A 96 -1.42 14.33 -7.43
C VAL A 96 -2.41 13.45 -8.18
N SER A 97 -2.10 12.15 -8.28
CA SER A 97 -3.03 11.22 -8.93
C SER A 97 -4.37 11.14 -8.21
N THR A 98 -5.46 11.01 -8.97
CA THR A 98 -6.83 10.81 -8.44
C THR A 98 -6.92 9.65 -7.43
N GLN A 99 -6.18 8.58 -7.70
CA GLN A 99 -6.13 7.41 -6.82
C GLN A 99 -5.44 7.77 -5.49
N ALA A 100 -4.32 8.49 -5.53
CA ALA A 100 -3.62 8.94 -4.34
C ALA A 100 -4.47 9.87 -3.47
N CYS A 101 -5.19 10.85 -4.05
CA CYS A 101 -6.13 11.70 -3.30
C CYS A 101 -7.16 10.87 -2.53
N ARG A 102 -7.78 9.92 -3.22
CA ARG A 102 -8.87 9.11 -2.67
C ARG A 102 -8.37 8.20 -1.55
N ASP A 103 -7.23 7.54 -1.76
CA ASP A 103 -6.62 6.66 -0.77
C ASP A 103 -6.18 7.45 0.47
N ARG A 104 -5.59 8.64 0.29
CA ARG A 104 -5.21 9.50 1.41
C ARG A 104 -6.41 10.00 2.20
N TYR A 105 -7.43 10.53 1.53
CA TYR A 105 -8.61 11.05 2.22
C TYR A 105 -9.34 9.98 3.04
N ARG A 106 -9.42 8.74 2.53
CA ARG A 106 -9.94 7.61 3.29
C ARG A 106 -9.13 7.35 4.56
N HIS A 107 -7.80 7.39 4.47
CA HIS A 107 -6.94 7.23 5.63
C HIS A 107 -7.13 8.36 6.66
N LEU A 108 -7.22 9.62 6.20
CA LEU A 108 -7.49 10.76 7.08
C LEU A 108 -8.82 10.61 7.84
N LYS A 109 -9.88 10.17 7.15
CA LYS A 109 -11.18 9.94 7.79
C LYS A 109 -11.09 8.86 8.88
N THR A 110 -10.42 7.75 8.60
CA THR A 110 -10.20 6.70 9.61
C THR A 110 -9.42 7.23 10.82
N LEU A 111 -8.40 8.07 10.61
CA LEU A 111 -7.65 8.68 11.71
C LEU A 111 -8.52 9.64 12.53
N ASP A 112 -9.40 10.40 11.88
CA ASP A 112 -10.30 11.32 12.56
C ASP A 112 -11.35 10.55 13.39
N ASP A 113 -11.92 9.47 12.85
CA ASP A 113 -12.85 8.58 13.56
C ASP A 113 -12.18 7.95 14.81
N LEU A 114 -10.90 7.55 14.69
CA LEU A 114 -10.12 7.02 15.83
C LEU A 114 -9.88 8.08 16.90
N LYS A 115 -9.59 9.33 16.53
CA LYS A 115 -9.40 10.44 17.48
C LYS A 115 -10.67 10.77 18.25
N VAL A 116 -11.83 10.75 17.57
CA VAL A 116 -13.14 10.97 18.20
C VAL A 116 -13.45 9.86 19.23
N ALA A 117 -13.15 8.60 18.90
CA ALA A 117 -13.31 7.49 19.83
C ALA A 117 -12.43 7.63 21.09
N THR A 118 -11.16 8.06 20.92
CA THR A 118 -10.26 8.25 22.06
C THR A 118 -10.64 9.43 22.95
N ALA A 119 -11.14 10.53 22.36
CA ALA A 119 -11.53 11.73 23.12
C ALA A 119 -12.81 11.52 23.95
N THR A 120 -13.65 10.56 23.58
CA THR A 120 -14.92 10.27 24.27
C THR A 120 -14.75 9.29 25.44
N THR A 121 -13.58 8.64 25.57
CA THR A 121 -13.34 7.57 26.56
C THR A 121 -12.78 8.08 27.90
N THR A 122 -12.45 9.38 28.03
CA THR A 122 -11.85 9.94 29.25
C THR A 122 -12.81 10.14 30.43
N ASN A 123 -14.12 9.90 30.27
CA ASN A 123 -15.10 9.93 31.35
C ASN A 123 -15.97 8.66 31.32
N SER A 124 -15.48 7.52 31.82
CA SER A 124 -16.30 6.44 32.42
C SER A 124 -15.39 5.34 32.96
N THR A 125 -15.31 5.28 34.28
CA THR A 125 -14.84 4.14 35.05
C THR A 125 -15.61 2.88 34.63
N GLY A 126 -14.87 1.79 34.36
CA GLY A 126 -15.29 0.39 34.40
C GLY A 126 -16.74 0.05 34.06
N THR A 127 -16.96 -0.62 32.91
CA THR A 127 -17.67 -1.91 32.81
C THR A 127 -17.70 -2.33 31.34
N ALA A 128 -17.26 -3.56 31.09
CA ALA A 128 -17.31 -4.21 29.79
C ALA A 128 -18.75 -4.26 29.26
N ASN A 129 -18.92 -4.03 27.95
CA ASN A 129 -19.79 -4.90 27.16
C ASN A 129 -19.50 -4.78 25.67
N THR A 130 -19.13 -5.93 25.11
CA THR A 130 -19.04 -6.25 23.70
C THR A 130 -20.44 -6.34 23.11
N THR A 131 -20.72 -5.67 22.00
CA THR A 131 -21.68 -6.15 20.99
C THR A 131 -21.20 -5.70 19.61
N ALA A 132 -20.93 -6.70 18.77
CA ALA A 132 -20.31 -6.57 17.46
C ALA A 132 -21.25 -5.97 16.42
N SER A 133 -20.69 -5.27 15.42
CA SER A 133 -21.35 -5.00 14.15
C SER A 133 -20.43 -5.34 12.98
N THR A 134 -20.92 -6.31 12.23
CA THR A 134 -20.40 -7.02 11.07
C THR A 134 -20.08 -6.09 9.90
N THR A 135 -18.86 -6.11 9.36
CA THR A 135 -18.55 -5.96 7.92
C THR A 135 -17.14 -6.51 7.64
N THR A 136 -17.06 -7.37 6.64
CA THR A 136 -15.97 -8.28 6.27
C THR A 136 -14.63 -7.60 5.98
N ASN A 137 -13.66 -7.80 6.87
CA ASN A 137 -12.22 -7.66 6.57
C ASN A 137 -11.65 -9.02 6.11
N PRO A 138 -10.64 -9.05 5.23
CA PRO A 138 -9.95 -10.29 4.87
C PRO A 138 -9.36 -10.91 6.13
N THR A 139 -9.61 -12.21 6.28
CA THR A 139 -9.30 -13.10 7.40
C THR A 139 -8.01 -12.72 8.14
N LEU A 140 -8.14 -11.98 9.25
CA LEU A 140 -7.16 -12.04 10.33
C LEU A 140 -7.12 -13.51 10.76
N ASN A 141 -5.95 -14.14 10.71
CA ASN A 141 -5.84 -15.48 11.27
C ASN A 141 -6.31 -15.38 12.73
N ALA A 142 -7.25 -16.25 13.11
CA ALA A 142 -7.62 -16.38 14.51
C ALA A 142 -6.45 -17.08 15.23
N SER A 143 -5.33 -16.37 15.37
CA SER A 143 -4.25 -16.79 16.24
C SER A 143 -4.69 -16.43 17.65
N THR A 144 -4.87 -17.48 18.44
CA THR A 144 -5.07 -17.55 19.88
C THR A 144 -4.76 -16.23 20.58
N LYS A 145 -5.74 -15.68 21.31
CA LYS A 145 -5.61 -14.44 22.09
C LYS A 145 -4.20 -14.31 22.66
N TRP A 146 -3.44 -13.33 22.18
CA TRP A 146 -2.13 -13.00 22.73
C TRP A 146 -2.29 -12.76 24.22
N THR A 147 -1.66 -13.60 25.03
CA THR A 147 -1.66 -13.40 26.49
C THR A 147 -0.57 -12.40 26.86
N GLU A 148 -0.69 -11.79 28.04
CA GLU A 148 0.34 -10.90 28.61
C GLU A 148 1.71 -11.62 28.68
N THR A 149 1.69 -12.93 28.86
CA THR A 149 2.89 -13.79 28.83
C THR A 149 3.50 -13.90 27.45
N ASP A 150 2.71 -13.92 26.38
CA ASP A 150 3.21 -14.00 25.00
C ASP A 150 3.82 -12.67 24.55
N THR A 151 3.24 -11.55 25.01
CA THR A 151 3.83 -10.22 24.80
C THR A 151 5.18 -10.07 25.51
N GLU A 152 5.29 -10.55 26.75
CA GLU A 152 6.57 -10.51 27.48
C GLU A 152 7.64 -11.39 26.83
N LYS A 153 7.27 -12.60 26.35
CA LYS A 153 8.18 -13.47 25.60
C LYS A 153 8.69 -12.81 24.31
N LEU A 154 7.82 -12.08 23.61
CA LEU A 154 8.22 -11.36 22.39
C LEU A 154 9.19 -10.23 22.74
N LEU A 155 8.87 -9.41 23.72
CA LEU A 155 9.72 -8.30 24.17
C LEU A 155 11.08 -8.79 24.65
N ASP A 156 11.13 -9.89 25.41
CA ASP A 156 12.39 -10.51 25.84
C ASP A 156 13.22 -11.00 24.65
N SER A 157 12.58 -11.64 23.67
CA SER A 157 13.23 -12.12 22.43
C SER A 157 13.80 -10.97 21.59
N VAL A 158 13.13 -9.82 21.56
CA VAL A 158 13.62 -8.59 20.92
C VAL A 158 14.78 -7.98 21.72
N ARG A 159 14.65 -7.84 23.04
CA ARG A 159 15.69 -7.29 23.93
C ARG A 159 16.99 -8.08 23.84
N LYS A 160 16.93 -9.41 23.86
CA LYS A 160 18.09 -10.30 23.70
C LYS A 160 18.82 -10.07 22.38
N ARG A 161 18.08 -9.83 21.29
CA ARG A 161 18.67 -9.59 19.95
C ARG A 161 19.24 -8.19 19.82
N ILE A 162 18.60 -7.18 20.41
CA ILE A 162 19.16 -5.82 20.52
C ILE A 162 20.47 -5.83 21.30
N ALA A 163 20.53 -6.58 22.41
CA ALA A 163 21.76 -6.72 23.19
C ALA A 163 22.89 -7.41 22.42
N LYS A 164 22.56 -8.36 21.54
CA LYS A 164 23.55 -9.08 20.72
C LYS A 164 23.97 -8.33 19.46
N SER A 165 23.06 -7.60 18.83
CA SER A 165 23.31 -6.81 17.62
C SER A 165 22.34 -5.62 17.54
N PRO A 166 22.73 -4.45 18.06
CA PRO A 166 21.82 -3.31 18.15
C PRO A 166 21.45 -2.70 16.79
N LYS A 167 22.19 -3.02 15.72
CA LYS A 167 22.01 -2.46 14.38
C LYS A 167 21.37 -3.41 13.37
N ASN A 168 21.17 -4.70 13.71
CA ASN A 168 20.66 -5.68 12.76
C ASN A 168 19.78 -6.72 13.45
N ILE A 169 18.52 -6.36 13.67
CA ILE A 169 17.51 -7.26 14.22
C ILE A 169 16.85 -8.04 13.07
N SER A 170 17.06 -9.35 13.06
CA SER A 170 16.41 -10.26 12.11
C SER A 170 15.04 -10.69 12.63
N TRP A 171 13.98 -10.19 12.01
CA TRP A 171 12.60 -10.59 12.33
C TRP A 171 12.30 -12.04 11.95
N GLN A 172 13.03 -12.61 10.99
CA GLN A 172 12.94 -14.04 10.67
C GLN A 172 13.40 -14.91 11.83
N ASP A 173 14.43 -14.49 12.56
CA ASP A 173 14.91 -15.24 13.70
C ASP A 173 14.03 -15.05 14.93
N ILE A 174 13.36 -13.90 15.08
CA ILE A 174 12.34 -13.70 16.12
C ILE A 174 11.13 -14.59 15.85
N SER A 175 10.65 -14.65 14.61
CA SER A 175 9.50 -15.48 14.23
C SER A 175 9.75 -16.99 14.48
N LYS A 176 10.98 -17.47 14.32
CA LYS A 176 11.35 -18.86 14.66
C LYS A 176 11.14 -19.20 16.14
N ASP A 177 11.33 -18.25 17.05
CA ASP A 177 11.11 -18.48 18.50
C ASP A 177 9.63 -18.77 18.82
N PHE A 178 8.73 -18.39 17.91
CA PHE A 178 7.28 -18.55 18.06
C PHE A 178 6.69 -19.59 17.09
N GLY A 179 7.52 -20.41 16.45
CA GLY A 179 7.07 -21.57 15.67
C GLY A 179 6.81 -21.34 14.18
N GLY A 180 7.07 -20.15 13.64
CA GLY A 180 6.97 -19.84 12.21
C GLY A 180 5.58 -19.43 11.72
#